data_AF-A0A9D4DVH3-F1
#
_entry.id   AF-A0A9D4DVH3-F1
#
_cell.length_a   1.000
_cell.length_b   1.000
_cell.length_c   1.000
_cell.angle_alpha   90.00
_cell.angle_beta   90.00
_cell.angle_gamma   90.00
#
_symmetry.space_group_name_H-M   'P 1'
#
loop_
_entity.id
_entity.type
_entity.pdbx_description
1 polymer ?
#
loop_
_entity_poly.entity_id
_entity_poly.type
_entity_poly.pdbx_seq_one_letter_code
_entity_poly.pdbx_strand_id
1 'polypeptide(L)'
;MKELQNILVSNQRCPEQFDDINGQMEQLHQYFFEFQKECEAKSELYQFFVVWLQYVSIVKNAVVSDREKKWNLHVATIEDSMQIFAEYDCINYLRYRSWYLEQIQVMPFNHPELYRRLSIGQWVVRDRVLQCCR
;
A
#
# COMPACT_ATOMS: atom_id res chain seq x y z
N MET A 1 9.63 -40.75 20.52
CA MET A 1 8.24 -40.44 20.11
C MET A 1 7.58 -39.41 21.04
N LYS A 2 7.45 -39.65 22.34
CA LYS A 2 6.87 -38.68 23.30
C LYS A 2 7.64 -37.35 23.41
N GLU A 3 8.97 -37.37 23.38
CA GLU A 3 9.80 -36.14 23.38
C GLU A 3 9.62 -35.28 22.13
N LEU A 4 9.57 -35.90 20.95
CA LEU A 4 9.32 -35.19 19.69
C LEU A 4 7.91 -34.59 19.65
N GLN A 5 6.94 -35.26 20.27
CA GLN A 5 5.57 -34.75 20.44
C GLN A 5 5.53 -33.53 21.36
N ASN A 6 6.27 -33.54 22.48
CA ASN A 6 6.38 -32.40 23.39
C ASN A 6 7.12 -31.20 22.75
N ILE A 7 8.13 -31.44 21.92
CA ILE A 7 8.86 -30.39 21.19
C ILE A 7 8.00 -29.77 20.07
N LEU A 8 7.17 -30.57 19.41
CA LEU A 8 6.21 -30.09 18.41
C LEU A 8 5.09 -29.25 19.05
N VAL A 9 4.61 -29.66 20.24
CA VAL A 9 3.63 -28.90 21.03
C VAL A 9 4.25 -27.60 21.58
N SER A 10 5.53 -27.59 21.97
CA SER A 10 6.21 -26.37 22.41
C SER A 10 6.55 -25.40 21.26
N ASN A 11 6.68 -25.89 20.03
CA ASN A 11 6.90 -25.08 18.82
C ASN A 11 5.59 -24.66 18.12
N GLN A 12 4.44 -25.18 18.55
CA GLN A 12 3.15 -24.60 18.21
C GLN A 12 2.99 -23.32 19.03
N ARG A 13 3.17 -22.17 18.37
CA ARG A 13 2.78 -20.85 18.91
C ARG A 13 1.38 -20.99 19.50
N CYS A 14 1.23 -20.77 20.81
CA CYS A 14 -0.05 -20.97 21.48
C CYS A 14 -1.10 -20.04 20.86
N PRO A 15 -2.21 -20.54 20.30
CA PRO A 15 -3.26 -19.71 19.68
C PRO A 15 -3.76 -18.61 20.63
N GLU A 16 -3.84 -18.92 21.92
CA GLU A 16 -4.29 -17.99 22.97
C GLU A 16 -3.38 -16.75 23.09
N GLN A 17 -2.06 -16.90 22.88
CA GLN A 17 -1.13 -15.77 22.90
C GLN A 17 -1.29 -14.89 21.65
N PHE A 18 -1.66 -15.47 20.52
CA PHE A 18 -1.91 -14.73 19.29
C PHE A 18 -3.24 -13.97 19.38
N ASP A 19 -4.27 -14.60 19.95
CA ASP A 19 -5.57 -13.98 20.18
C ASP A 19 -5.48 -12.84 21.21
N ASP A 20 -4.68 -13.00 22.27
CA ASP A 20 -4.40 -11.92 23.23
C ASP A 20 -3.70 -10.72 22.58
N ILE A 21 -2.67 -10.95 21.76
CA ILE A 21 -1.97 -9.87 21.04
C ILE A 21 -2.91 -9.17 20.04
N ASN A 22 -3.75 -9.92 19.32
CA ASN A 22 -4.74 -9.33 18.42
C ASN A 22 -5.74 -8.45 19.20
N GLY A 23 -6.24 -8.94 20.34
CA GLY A 23 -7.12 -8.16 21.21
C GLY A 23 -6.46 -6.88 21.75
N GLN A 24 -5.18 -6.95 22.13
CA GLN A 24 -4.40 -5.78 22.54
C GLN A 24 -4.21 -4.79 21.38
N MET A 25 -3.98 -5.29 20.17
CA MET A 25 -3.85 -4.45 18.98
C MET A 25 -5.17 -3.74 18.64
N GLU A 26 -6.30 -4.44 18.74
CA GLU A 26 -7.63 -3.85 18.55
C GLU A 26 -7.90 -2.74 19.57
N GLN A 27 -7.56 -2.97 20.84
CA GLN A 27 -7.69 -1.94 21.88
C GLN A 27 -6.78 -0.73 21.61
N LEU A 28 -5.53 -0.95 21.21
CA LEU A 28 -4.61 0.12 20.85
C LEU A 28 -5.13 0.93 19.66
N HIS A 29 -5.64 0.26 18.62
CA HIS A 29 -6.27 0.92 17.48
C HIS A 29 -7.45 1.78 17.91
N GLN A 30 -8.30 1.28 18.79
CA GLN A 30 -9.45 2.03 19.30
C GLN A 30 -9.01 3.27 20.10
N TYR A 31 -8.06 3.14 21.01
CA TYR A 31 -7.52 4.29 21.76
C TYR A 31 -6.86 5.32 20.85
N PHE A 32 -6.11 4.86 19.84
CA PHE A 32 -5.51 5.76 18.88
C PHE A 32 -6.59 6.50 18.07
N PHE A 33 -7.62 5.80 17.61
CA PHE A 33 -8.73 6.41 16.88
C PHE A 33 -9.43 7.50 17.70
N GLU A 34 -9.71 7.24 18.99
CA GLU A 34 -10.30 8.21 19.91
C GLU A 34 -9.39 9.43 20.10
N PHE A 35 -8.09 9.21 20.30
CA PHE A 35 -7.11 10.28 20.39
C PHE A 35 -7.06 11.15 19.12
N GLN A 36 -7.09 10.52 17.93
CA GLN A 36 -7.14 11.26 16.67
C GLN A 36 -8.37 12.15 16.60
N LYS A 37 -9.55 11.64 17.00
CA LYS A 37 -10.80 12.40 17.02
C LYS A 37 -10.76 13.58 17.99
N GLU A 38 -10.15 13.39 19.15
CA GLU A 38 -9.96 14.46 20.12
C GLU A 38 -9.03 15.56 19.57
N CYS A 39 -7.92 15.19 18.95
CA CYS A 39 -7.00 16.14 18.33
C CYS A 39 -7.64 16.89 17.16
N GLU A 40 -8.40 16.19 16.31
CA GLU A 40 -9.13 16.77 15.18
C GLU A 40 -10.13 17.83 15.64
N ALA A 41 -10.85 17.58 16.74
CA ALA A 41 -11.80 18.53 17.31
C ALA A 41 -11.15 19.79 17.92
N LYS A 42 -9.87 19.72 18.31
CA LYS A 42 -9.19 20.78 19.07
C LYS A 42 -8.20 21.60 18.26
N SER A 43 -7.73 21.11 17.12
CA SER A 43 -6.60 21.72 16.41
C SER A 43 -6.76 21.67 14.89
N GLU A 44 -6.91 22.84 14.28
CA GLU A 44 -6.88 23.02 12.83
C GLU A 44 -5.54 22.57 12.23
N LEU A 45 -4.43 22.78 12.97
CA LEU A 45 -3.12 22.31 12.55
C LEU A 45 -3.07 20.77 12.47
N TYR A 46 -3.73 20.08 13.40
CA TYR A 46 -3.83 18.63 13.34
C TYR A 46 -4.62 18.19 12.11
N GLN A 47 -5.75 18.83 11.82
CA GLN A 47 -6.54 18.56 10.61
C GLN A 47 -5.70 18.72 9.34
N PHE A 48 -4.92 19.80 9.24
CA PHE A 48 -3.98 20.00 8.14
C PHE A 48 -2.96 18.86 8.03
N PHE A 49 -2.34 18.45 9.14
CA PHE A 49 -1.35 17.37 9.12
C PHE A 49 -1.95 16.02 8.75
N VAL A 50 -3.21 15.74 9.11
CA VAL A 50 -3.91 14.52 8.68
C VAL A 50 -4.03 14.48 7.16
N VAL A 51 -4.49 15.57 6.54
CA VAL A 51 -4.57 15.68 5.07
C VAL A 51 -3.18 15.55 4.43
N TRP A 52 -2.18 16.23 4.99
CA TRP A 52 -0.80 16.12 4.51
C TRP A 52 -0.27 14.68 4.57
N LEU A 53 -0.52 13.95 5.66
CA LEU A 53 -0.13 12.56 5.81
C LEU A 53 -0.84 11.64 4.80
N GLN A 54 -2.09 11.94 4.44
CA GLN A 54 -2.80 11.21 3.37
C GLN A 54 -2.07 11.37 2.03
N TYR A 55 -1.65 12.57 1.65
CA TYR A 55 -0.86 12.77 0.43
C TYR A 55 0.52 12.11 0.49
N VAL A 56 1.20 12.19 1.64
CA VAL A 56 2.49 11.48 1.84
C VAL A 56 2.31 9.97 1.69
N SER A 57 1.20 9.41 2.16
CA SER A 57 0.87 7.99 1.99
C SER A 57 0.74 7.60 0.51
N ILE A 58 0.10 8.44 -0.31
CA ILE A 58 -0.01 8.23 -1.76
C ILE A 58 1.37 8.22 -2.41
N VAL A 59 2.22 9.21 -2.10
CA VAL A 59 3.59 9.28 -2.63
C VAL A 59 4.43 8.08 -2.20
N LYS A 60 4.32 7.68 -0.93
CA LYS A 60 4.96 6.46 -0.42
C LYS A 60 4.49 5.23 -1.19
N ASN A 61 3.19 5.06 -1.40
CA ASN A 61 2.64 3.91 -2.11
C ASN A 61 3.11 3.85 -3.57
N ALA A 62 3.32 5.01 -4.21
CA ALA A 62 3.91 5.06 -5.54
C ALA A 62 5.32 4.43 -5.55
N VAL A 63 6.16 4.84 -4.60
CA VAL A 63 7.53 4.31 -4.45
C VAL A 63 7.53 2.83 -4.08
N VAL A 64 6.66 2.41 -3.16
CA VAL A 64 6.56 1.00 -2.73
C VAL A 64 6.08 0.13 -3.89
N SER A 65 5.08 0.59 -4.66
CA SER A 65 4.55 -0.15 -5.79
C SER A 65 5.60 -0.46 -6.83
N ASP A 66 6.48 0.49 -7.12
CA ASP A 66 7.61 0.34 -8.05
C ASP A 66 8.69 -0.59 -7.46
N ARG A 67 9.19 -0.29 -6.26
CA ARG A 67 10.27 -1.10 -5.64
C ARG A 67 9.88 -2.55 -5.40
N GLU A 68 8.66 -2.79 -4.96
CA GLU A 68 8.16 -4.13 -4.63
C GLU A 68 7.43 -4.79 -5.80
N LYS A 69 7.39 -4.15 -6.98
CA LYS A 69 6.76 -4.69 -8.20
C LYS A 69 5.27 -4.99 -8.01
N LYS A 70 4.60 -4.26 -7.13
CA LYS A 70 3.19 -4.46 -6.78
C LYS A 70 2.29 -3.70 -7.74
N TRP A 71 1.95 -4.32 -8.87
CA TRP A 71 1.10 -3.70 -9.89
C TRP A 71 -0.26 -3.23 -9.36
N ASN A 72 -0.94 -4.03 -8.52
CA ASN A 72 -2.24 -3.62 -7.97
C ASN A 72 -2.11 -2.39 -7.06
N LEU A 73 -1.01 -2.28 -6.31
CA LEU A 73 -0.72 -1.09 -5.51
C LEU A 73 -0.42 0.11 -6.40
N HIS A 74 0.25 -0.09 -7.55
CA HIS A 74 0.45 0.97 -8.55
C HIS A 74 -0.90 1.49 -9.05
N VAL A 75 -1.80 0.60 -9.51
CA VAL A 75 -3.14 0.99 -9.98
C VAL A 75 -3.91 1.77 -8.91
N ALA A 76 -3.97 1.24 -7.68
CA ALA A 76 -4.63 1.92 -6.56
C ALA A 76 -4.01 3.30 -6.26
N THR A 77 -2.68 3.41 -6.30
CA THR A 77 -2.00 4.70 -6.08
C THR A 77 -2.31 5.71 -7.17
N ILE A 78 -2.44 5.27 -8.43
CA ILE A 78 -2.86 6.14 -9.54
C ILE A 78 -4.26 6.68 -9.28
N GLU A 79 -5.19 5.83 -8.84
CA GLU A 79 -6.55 6.21 -8.49
C GLU A 79 -6.60 7.16 -7.28
N ASP A 80 -5.96 6.81 -6.17
CA ASP A 80 -5.96 7.60 -4.92
C ASP A 80 -5.41 9.02 -5.11
N SER A 81 -4.43 9.17 -6.01
CA SER A 81 -3.81 10.46 -6.31
C SER A 81 -4.64 11.37 -7.22
N MET A 82 -5.75 10.89 -7.79
CA MET A 82 -6.62 11.69 -8.65
C MET A 82 -7.21 12.88 -7.90
N GLN A 83 -7.54 12.68 -6.61
CA GLN A 83 -8.07 13.74 -5.75
C GLN A 83 -7.12 14.94 -5.65
N ILE A 84 -5.80 14.70 -5.60
CA ILE A 84 -4.79 15.76 -5.56
C ILE A 84 -4.93 16.66 -6.80
N PHE A 85 -5.09 16.05 -7.98
CA PHE A 85 -5.21 16.85 -9.20
C PHE A 85 -6.55 17.58 -9.31
N ALA A 86 -7.61 17.03 -8.73
CA ALA A 86 -8.90 17.69 -8.67
C ALA A 86 -8.88 18.88 -7.70
N GLU A 87 -8.29 18.71 -6.51
CA GLU A 87 -8.25 19.73 -5.46
C GLU A 87 -7.35 20.92 -5.82
N TYR A 88 -6.24 20.67 -6.52
CA TYR A 88 -5.28 21.71 -6.92
C TYR A 88 -5.50 22.21 -8.36
N ASP A 89 -6.68 21.98 -8.94
CA ASP A 89 -7.07 22.44 -10.29
C ASP A 89 -6.06 22.08 -11.39
N CYS A 90 -5.42 20.92 -11.24
CA CYS A 90 -4.43 20.40 -12.15
C CYS A 90 -5.12 19.62 -13.29
N ILE A 91 -6.04 20.28 -14.00
CA ILE A 91 -6.97 19.67 -14.96
C ILE A 91 -6.26 18.83 -16.02
N ASN A 92 -5.11 19.29 -16.53
CA ASN A 92 -4.35 18.54 -17.52
C ASN A 92 -3.88 17.19 -16.96
N TYR A 93 -3.33 17.18 -15.74
CA TYR A 93 -2.90 15.95 -15.08
C TYR A 93 -4.10 15.05 -14.75
N LEU A 94 -5.20 15.63 -14.27
CA LEU A 94 -6.43 14.88 -14.02
C LEU A 94 -6.95 14.21 -15.30
N ARG A 95 -7.00 14.93 -16.42
CA ARG A 95 -7.47 14.40 -17.71
C ARG A 95 -6.60 13.25 -18.20
N TYR A 96 -5.28 13.45 -18.30
CA TYR A 96 -4.38 12.41 -18.82
C TYR A 96 -4.34 11.20 -17.89
N ARG A 97 -4.41 11.42 -16.58
CA ARG A 97 -4.37 10.33 -15.61
C ARG A 97 -5.68 9.56 -15.53
N SER A 98 -6.83 10.21 -15.72
CA SER A 98 -8.12 9.52 -15.86
C SER A 98 -8.08 8.54 -17.01
N TRP A 99 -7.63 9.01 -18.18
CA TRP A 99 -7.49 8.14 -19.35
C TRP A 99 -6.51 7.00 -19.09
N TYR A 100 -5.34 7.29 -18.51
CA TYR A 100 -4.35 6.27 -18.18
C TYR A 100 -4.89 5.23 -17.19
N LEU A 101 -5.61 5.65 -16.14
CA LEU A 101 -6.23 4.78 -15.13
C LEU A 101 -7.19 3.78 -15.78
N GLU A 102 -8.09 4.26 -16.65
CA GLU A 102 -9.01 3.40 -17.41
C GLU A 102 -8.25 2.36 -18.22
N GLN A 103 -7.19 2.76 -18.94
CA GLN A 103 -6.38 1.83 -19.74
C GLN A 103 -5.72 0.74 -18.88
N ILE A 104 -5.22 1.08 -17.70
CA ILE A 104 -4.54 0.10 -16.83
C ILE A 104 -5.50 -0.81 -16.06
N GLN A 105 -6.73 -0.36 -15.79
CA GLN A 105 -7.77 -1.17 -15.15
C GLN A 105 -8.31 -2.25 -16.09
N VAL A 106 -8.51 -1.93 -17.38
CA VAL A 106 -9.01 -2.91 -18.37
C VAL A 106 -7.90 -3.71 -19.06
N MET A 107 -6.63 -3.42 -18.74
CA MET A 107 -5.46 -4.11 -19.30
C MET A 107 -5.49 -5.64 -19.18
N PRO A 108 -5.99 -6.27 -18.08
CA PRO A 108 -6.10 -7.73 -18.00
C PRO A 108 -6.91 -8.35 -19.15
N PHE A 109 -7.87 -7.60 -19.70
CA PHE A 109 -8.76 -8.05 -20.77
C PHE A 109 -8.24 -7.66 -22.15
N ASN A 110 -7.83 -6.41 -22.32
CA ASN A 110 -7.43 -5.89 -23.64
C ASN A 110 -5.99 -6.28 -24.03
N HIS A 111 -5.10 -6.45 -23.04
CA HIS A 111 -3.68 -6.73 -23.24
C HIS A 111 -3.15 -7.74 -22.19
N PRO A 112 -3.66 -8.98 -22.14
CA PRO A 112 -3.36 -9.95 -21.08
C PRO A 112 -1.85 -10.25 -20.95
N GLU A 113 -1.12 -10.33 -22.08
CA GLU A 113 0.33 -10.55 -22.04
C GLU A 113 1.11 -9.35 -21.51
N LEU A 114 0.63 -8.13 -21.75
CA LEU A 114 1.23 -6.94 -21.16
C LEU A 114 0.97 -6.95 -19.65
N TYR A 115 -0.28 -7.15 -19.25
CA TYR A 115 -0.66 -7.26 -17.84
C TYR A 115 0.21 -8.29 -17.10
N ARG A 116 0.35 -9.51 -17.63
CA ARG A 116 1.20 -10.57 -17.04
C ARG A 116 2.64 -10.11 -16.83
N ARG A 117 3.23 -9.39 -17.78
CA ARG A 117 4.60 -8.83 -17.65
C ARG A 117 4.64 -7.74 -16.58
N LEU A 118 3.65 -6.86 -16.53
CA LEU A 118 3.64 -5.75 -15.59
C LEU A 118 3.38 -6.22 -14.15
N SER A 119 2.50 -7.21 -13.96
CA SER A 119 2.21 -7.82 -12.66
C SER A 119 3.41 -8.49 -12.00
N ILE A 120 4.42 -8.91 -12.78
CA ILE A 120 5.69 -9.46 -12.24
C ILE A 120 6.81 -8.41 -12.17
N GLY A 121 6.49 -7.13 -12.39
CA GLY A 121 7.43 -6.01 -12.23
C GLY A 121 8.28 -5.68 -13.45
N GLN A 122 7.89 -6.05 -14.67
CA GLN A 122 8.63 -5.71 -15.89
C GLN A 122 8.36 -4.27 -16.40
N TRP A 123 8.11 -3.34 -15.48
CA TRP A 123 8.01 -1.89 -15.72
C TRP A 123 8.98 -1.08 -14.85
N VAL A 124 9.51 -1.70 -13.78
CA VAL A 124 10.49 -1.10 -12.89
C VAL A 124 11.82 -1.00 -13.62
N VAL A 125 12.52 0.14 -13.48
CA VAL A 125 13.86 0.33 -14.05
C VAL A 125 14.79 -0.76 -13.49
N ARG A 126 15.35 -1.58 -14.39
CA ARG A 126 16.37 -2.57 -14.03
C ARG A 126 17.74 -1.91 -14.15
N ASP A 127 18.50 -1.89 -13.08
CA ASP A 127 19.94 -1.65 -13.17
C ASP A 127 20.56 -2.77 -14.02
N ARG A 128 20.76 -2.50 -15.30
CA ARG A 128 21.62 -3.32 -16.17
C ARG A 128 23.10 -3.06 -15.85
N VAL A 129 23.48 -3.18 -14.57
CA VAL A 129 24.86 -2.95 -14.13
C VAL A 129 25.32 -4.00 -13.13
N LEU A 130 25.09 -5.29 -13.39
CA LEU A 130 25.87 -6.41 -12.78
C LEU A 130 25.94 -7.65 -13.71
N GLN A 131 25.86 -7.49 -15.04
CA GLN A 131 26.05 -8.58 -16.02
C GLN A 131 27.18 -8.33 -17.04
N CYS A 132 28.15 -7.47 -16.71
CA CYS A 132 29.53 -7.59 -17.16
C CYS A 132 30.33 -7.99 -15.91
N CYS A 133 30.96 -9.14 -15.78
CA CYS A 133 31.63 -9.99 -16.75
C CYS A 133 31.45 -11.47 -16.41
N ARG A 134 31.51 -12.32 -17.46
CA ARG A 134 31.95 -13.71 -17.34
C ARG A 134 33.44 -13.76 -17.03
#